data_AF-A0A354X8C9-F1
#
_entry.id   AF-A0A354X8C9-F1
#
_cell.length_a   1.000
_cell.length_b   1.000
_cell.length_c   1.000
_cell.angle_alpha   90.00
_cell.angle_beta   90.00
_cell.angle_gamma   90.00
#
_symmetry.space_group_name_H-M   'P 1'
#
loop_
_entity.id
_entity.type
_entity.pdbx_description
1 polymer ?
#
loop_
_entity_poly.entity_id
_entity_poly.type
_entity_poly.pdbx_seq_one_letter_code
_entity_poly.pdbx_strand_id
1 'polypeptide(L)'
;MKKKIPFNFSLLFFILALAFIIFILVSCSPKKNYRKLDIERLFMQTTTPEIAFPGSFGGLEGQDGSRSVSEEITFSESSGDLGKDEVLADETNAVDSTKTYRLFNVVVKAKSNFATERDGKVHVDFDIIAPIDVIDPNWRLTLAPFLIDGDSITPLDTVLVTGEGFRDKQQGDYEAYQDFLNTIVDPSAYDSLFIDWKGLNKEILKVQRRNYTDYRRNYDLMMDYANWRKMNEMEFLRMEAIARRHKRYVQNRYWRKSEKKALKQLE
;
A
#
# COMPACT_ATOMS: atom_id res chain seq x y z
N MET A 1 -31.94 14.57 59.23
CA MET A 1 -31.61 15.72 58.34
C MET A 1 -30.21 15.50 57.75
N LYS A 2 -30.08 15.51 56.42
CA LYS A 2 -28.85 15.15 55.69
C LYS A 2 -27.80 16.27 55.79
N LYS A 3 -26.61 15.97 56.34
CA LYS A 3 -25.43 16.86 56.32
C LYS A 3 -24.92 16.99 54.89
N LYS A 4 -24.92 18.21 54.33
CA LYS A 4 -24.23 18.51 53.07
C LYS A 4 -22.76 18.77 53.36
N ILE A 5 -21.89 17.98 52.74
CA ILE A 5 -20.43 18.13 52.78
C ILE A 5 -20.06 19.29 51.83
N PRO A 6 -19.20 20.24 52.22
CA PRO A 6 -18.82 21.35 51.35
C PRO A 6 -17.96 20.84 50.20
N PHE A 7 -18.43 21.06 48.97
CA PHE A 7 -17.76 20.65 47.74
C PHE A 7 -16.63 21.65 47.43
N ASN A 8 -15.38 21.27 47.72
CA ASN A 8 -14.20 22.11 47.52
C ASN A 8 -13.82 22.21 46.04
N PHE A 9 -14.36 23.24 45.38
CA PHE A 9 -14.16 23.52 43.95
C PHE A 9 -12.68 23.68 43.54
N SER A 10 -11.84 24.16 44.47
CA SER A 10 -10.39 24.29 44.25
C SER A 10 -9.70 22.94 44.04
N LEU A 11 -10.10 21.91 44.78
CA LEU A 11 -9.49 20.58 44.69
C LEU A 11 -9.87 19.89 43.37
N LEU A 12 -11.09 20.14 42.88
CA LEU A 12 -11.54 19.65 41.57
C LEU A 12 -10.78 20.32 40.41
N PHE A 13 -10.44 21.61 40.53
CA PHE A 13 -9.64 22.32 39.54
C PHE A 13 -8.21 21.79 39.45
N PHE A 14 -7.58 21.47 40.59
CA PHE A 14 -6.26 20.85 40.61
C PHE A 14 -6.26 19.45 39.99
N ILE A 15 -7.30 18.64 40.25
CA ILE A 15 -7.44 17.31 39.62
C ILE A 15 -7.60 17.44 38.10
N LEU A 16 -8.41 18.39 37.63
CA LEU A 16 -8.63 18.64 36.20
C LEU A 16 -7.35 19.11 35.50
N ALA A 17 -6.60 20.02 36.13
CA ALA A 17 -5.32 20.49 35.61
C ALA A 17 -4.28 19.37 35.53
N LEU A 18 -4.21 18.51 36.56
CA LEU A 18 -3.28 17.39 36.61
C LEU A 18 -3.65 16.31 35.58
N ALA A 19 -4.94 16.04 35.37
CA ALA A 19 -5.43 15.17 34.30
C ALA A 19 -5.08 15.71 32.91
N PHE A 20 -5.20 17.03 32.69
CA PHE A 20 -4.85 17.67 31.43
C PHE A 20 -3.35 17.56 31.11
N ILE A 21 -2.49 17.70 32.13
CA ILE A 21 -1.03 17.53 32.00
C ILE A 21 -0.68 16.07 31.62
N ILE A 22 -1.35 15.08 32.21
CA ILE A 22 -1.16 13.66 31.86
C ILE A 22 -1.58 13.41 30.40
N PHE A 23 -2.68 13.99 29.93
CA PHE A 23 -3.12 13.86 28.54
C PHE A 23 -2.12 14.43 27.53
N ILE A 24 -1.48 15.57 27.85
CA ILE A 24 -0.45 16.16 26.98
C ILE A 24 0.79 15.27 26.92
N LEU A 25 1.20 14.67 28.04
CA LEU A 25 2.37 13.77 28.08
C LEU A 25 2.14 12.47 27.30
N VAL A 26 0.92 11.91 27.30
CA VAL A 26 0.58 10.73 26.48
C VAL A 26 0.52 11.09 24.97
N SER A 27 0.11 12.30 24.63
CA SER A 27 -0.01 12.75 23.24
C SER A 27 1.32 13.15 22.59
N CYS A 28 2.39 13.34 23.38
CA CYS A 28 3.74 13.63 22.92
C CYS A 28 4.68 12.42 23.05
N SER A 29 4.19 11.20 22.86
CA SER A 29 5.10 10.11 22.49
C SER A 29 5.69 10.45 21.12
N PRO A 30 7.02 10.58 20.97
CA PRO A 30 7.60 10.76 19.65
C PRO A 30 7.11 9.58 18.82
N LYS A 31 6.36 9.86 17.73
CA LYS A 31 6.13 8.87 16.67
C LYS A 31 7.53 8.41 16.27
N LYS A 32 7.92 7.21 16.70
CA LYS A 32 9.21 6.63 16.37
C LYS A 32 9.29 6.71 14.85
N ASN A 33 10.19 7.55 14.35
CA ASN A 33 10.43 7.67 12.92
C ASN A 33 10.83 6.27 12.43
N TYR A 34 9.91 5.56 11.78
CA TYR A 34 10.12 4.27 11.11
C TYR A 34 10.97 4.44 9.83
N ARG A 35 12.01 5.28 9.89
CA ARG A 35 13.06 5.39 8.88
C ARG A 35 14.28 4.56 9.24
N LYS A 36 14.12 3.59 10.13
CA LYS A 36 15.10 2.54 10.36
C LYS A 36 14.71 1.42 9.39
N LEU A 37 15.53 1.25 8.35
CA LEU A 37 15.38 0.26 7.28
C LEU A 37 14.73 -1.02 7.80
N ASP A 38 13.60 -1.41 7.20
CA ASP A 38 12.62 -2.28 7.87
C ASP A 38 13.16 -3.67 8.25
N ILE A 39 14.29 -4.09 7.66
CA ILE A 39 15.06 -5.30 7.96
C ILE A 39 16.43 -5.22 7.24
N GLU A 40 17.54 -5.32 7.97
CA GLU A 40 18.94 -5.44 7.48
C GLU A 40 19.79 -6.15 8.59
N ARG A 41 20.90 -6.84 8.37
CA ARG A 41 21.89 -6.87 7.28
C ARG A 41 22.36 -8.30 7.04
N LEU A 42 22.84 -8.50 5.82
CA LEU A 42 24.12 -9.17 5.59
C LEU A 42 25.00 -8.23 4.79
N PHE A 43 26.23 -7.95 5.23
CA PHE A 43 27.17 -7.17 4.42
C PHE A 43 28.54 -7.83 4.44
N MET A 44 29.12 -8.03 3.25
CA MET A 44 30.35 -8.79 2.98
C MET A 44 30.27 -10.27 3.39
N GLN A 45 29.48 -11.06 2.67
CA GLN A 45 29.53 -12.52 2.78
C GLN A 45 30.26 -13.16 1.63
N THR A 46 31.13 -14.11 1.99
CA THR A 46 31.87 -14.96 1.06
C THR A 46 31.35 -16.40 1.04
N THR A 47 30.40 -16.73 1.92
CA THR A 47 29.91 -18.09 2.14
C THR A 47 28.55 -18.31 1.50
N THR A 48 28.38 -19.43 0.81
CA THR A 48 27.11 -19.85 0.18
C THR A 48 26.53 -21.06 0.90
N PRO A 49 25.20 -21.22 0.93
CA PRO A 49 24.58 -22.45 1.43
C PRO A 49 24.93 -23.64 0.51
N GLU A 50 25.19 -24.79 1.12
CA GLU A 50 25.60 -26.01 0.44
C GLU A 50 24.53 -27.11 0.57
N ILE A 51 24.45 -28.00 -0.41
CA ILE A 51 23.58 -29.17 -0.39
C ILE A 51 24.42 -30.42 -0.12
N ALA A 52 23.99 -31.27 0.81
CA ALA A 52 24.64 -32.53 1.18
C ALA A 52 23.64 -33.70 1.08
N PHE A 53 24.15 -34.93 0.98
CA PHE A 53 23.32 -36.13 0.99
C PHE A 53 23.43 -36.88 2.32
N PRO A 54 22.34 -37.47 2.83
CA PRO A 54 22.34 -38.18 4.10
C PRO A 54 23.30 -39.39 4.05
N GLY A 55 24.20 -39.45 5.03
CA GLY A 55 25.21 -40.53 5.14
C GLY A 55 26.54 -40.26 4.43
N SER A 56 26.71 -39.10 3.78
CA SER A 56 28.00 -38.51 3.43
C SER A 56 28.56 -37.79 4.66
N PHE A 57 29.07 -38.55 5.63
CA PHE A 57 29.69 -37.98 6.82
C PHE A 57 31.17 -37.70 6.51
N GLY A 58 31.47 -36.46 6.15
CA GLY A 58 32.85 -35.96 5.97
C GLY A 58 33.44 -36.28 4.60
N GLY A 59 33.69 -35.24 3.81
CA GLY A 59 34.33 -35.37 2.51
C GLY A 59 34.66 -34.04 1.88
N LEU A 60 35.79 -33.48 2.33
CA LEU A 60 36.66 -32.50 1.67
C LEU A 60 36.08 -31.09 1.45
N GLU A 61 36.72 -30.13 2.14
CA GLU A 61 36.73 -28.72 1.77
C GLU A 61 37.06 -28.57 0.27
N GLY A 62 36.25 -27.74 -0.40
CA GLY A 62 36.67 -27.11 -1.65
C GLY A 62 36.37 -27.88 -2.92
N GLN A 63 35.10 -27.92 -3.32
CA GLN A 63 34.79 -27.70 -4.73
C GLN A 63 33.36 -27.18 -4.88
N ASP A 64 33.24 -26.04 -5.56
CA ASP A 64 32.02 -25.28 -5.88
C ASP A 64 31.13 -26.01 -6.90
N GLY A 65 30.88 -27.31 -6.67
CA GLY A 65 30.41 -28.26 -7.68
C GLY A 65 29.16 -29.02 -7.26
N SER A 66 28.25 -29.18 -8.23
CA SER A 66 27.09 -30.08 -8.18
C SER A 66 27.48 -31.45 -7.62
N ARG A 67 26.97 -31.83 -6.44
CA ARG A 67 27.18 -33.16 -5.88
C ARG A 67 26.34 -34.18 -6.64
N SER A 68 26.97 -35.19 -7.21
CA SER A 68 26.30 -36.29 -7.91
C SER A 68 25.92 -37.41 -6.94
N VAL A 69 24.68 -37.91 -7.03
CA VAL A 69 24.29 -39.20 -6.44
C VAL A 69 24.83 -40.29 -7.35
N SER A 70 26.14 -40.54 -7.29
CA SER A 70 26.80 -41.64 -8.00
C SER A 70 27.14 -42.76 -7.03
N GLU A 71 27.16 -43.99 -7.53
CA GLU A 71 27.62 -45.17 -6.80
C GLU A 71 29.07 -44.96 -6.30
N GLU A 72 29.28 -44.95 -4.98
CA GLU A 72 30.63 -44.98 -4.41
C GLU A 72 31.11 -46.44 -4.41
N ILE A 73 32.07 -46.74 -5.28
CA ILE A 73 32.72 -48.05 -5.37
C ILE A 73 34.01 -48.00 -4.55
N THR A 74 33.97 -48.51 -3.30
CA THR A 74 35.20 -48.72 -2.53
C THR A 74 35.78 -50.09 -2.86
N PHE A 75 36.97 -50.11 -3.46
CA PHE A 75 37.75 -51.34 -3.64
C PHE A 75 38.52 -51.62 -2.35
N SER A 76 38.07 -52.57 -1.54
CA SER A 76 38.86 -53.06 -0.41
C SER A 76 39.55 -54.36 -0.79
N GLU A 77 40.88 -54.35 -0.82
CA GLU A 77 41.69 -55.56 -0.93
C GLU A 77 41.64 -56.29 0.42
N SER A 78 40.82 -57.34 0.52
CA SER A 78 40.84 -58.20 1.70
C SER A 78 41.92 -59.27 1.51
N SER A 79 43.15 -58.98 1.88
CA SER A 79 44.13 -60.03 2.18
C SER A 79 43.75 -60.65 3.53
N GLY A 80 42.96 -61.72 3.48
CA GLY A 80 42.85 -62.61 4.63
C GLY A 80 44.23 -63.21 4.92
N ASP A 81 44.51 -63.50 6.19
CA ASP A 81 45.76 -64.16 6.60
C ASP A 81 45.97 -65.44 5.79
N LEU A 82 47.08 -65.51 5.04
CA LEU A 82 47.38 -66.62 4.14
C LEU A 82 47.85 -67.82 4.99
N GLY A 83 47.26 -68.99 4.75
CA GLY A 83 47.80 -70.23 5.30
C GLY A 83 49.21 -70.48 4.76
N LYS A 84 50.03 -71.28 5.47
CA LYS A 84 51.45 -71.54 5.13
C LYS A 84 51.70 -72.01 3.68
N ASP A 85 50.69 -72.50 2.98
CA ASP A 85 50.77 -73.07 1.62
C ASP A 85 49.87 -72.33 0.58
N GLU A 86 49.28 -71.19 0.92
CA GLU A 86 48.47 -70.35 0.02
C GLU A 86 49.31 -69.19 -0.53
N VAL A 87 49.27 -68.96 -1.85
CA VAL A 87 49.98 -67.84 -2.52
C VAL A 87 49.01 -67.05 -3.39
N LEU A 88 49.16 -65.72 -3.40
CA LEU A 88 48.36 -64.83 -4.22
C LEU A 88 48.73 -64.98 -5.71
N ALA A 89 47.72 -65.09 -6.57
CA ALA A 89 47.91 -65.44 -7.97
C ALA A 89 48.71 -64.41 -8.80
N ASP A 90 48.83 -63.17 -8.34
CA ASP A 90 49.49 -62.07 -9.08
C ASP A 90 51.00 -61.97 -8.81
N GLU A 91 51.50 -62.65 -7.76
CA GLU A 91 52.91 -62.56 -7.36
C GLU A 91 53.84 -63.52 -8.13
N THR A 92 53.29 -64.48 -8.89
CA THR A 92 54.10 -65.54 -9.52
C THR A 92 53.87 -65.68 -11.02
N ASN A 93 54.94 -65.44 -11.80
CA ASN A 93 54.94 -65.59 -13.27
C ASN A 93 55.03 -67.07 -13.75
N ALA A 94 55.07 -68.05 -12.85
CA ALA A 94 55.15 -69.47 -13.17
C ALA A 94 54.24 -70.28 -12.25
N VAL A 95 53.32 -71.05 -12.84
CA VAL A 95 52.32 -71.86 -12.12
C VAL A 95 52.99 -73.12 -11.56
N ASP A 96 53.24 -73.12 -10.26
CA ASP A 96 53.62 -74.30 -9.48
C ASP A 96 52.36 -75.11 -9.10
N SER A 97 52.35 -76.41 -9.43
CA SER A 97 51.19 -77.31 -9.23
C SER A 97 51.02 -77.82 -7.80
N THR A 98 51.98 -77.53 -6.92
CA THR A 98 51.95 -77.94 -5.51
C THR A 98 51.29 -76.94 -4.57
N LYS A 99 50.95 -75.73 -5.06
CA LYS A 99 50.39 -74.63 -4.26
C LYS A 99 48.93 -74.37 -4.60
N THR A 100 48.16 -73.90 -3.62
CA THR A 100 46.79 -73.44 -3.83
C THR A 100 46.79 -71.94 -4.05
N TYR A 101 46.33 -71.51 -5.23
CA TYR A 101 46.23 -70.09 -5.57
C TYR A 101 44.90 -69.52 -5.13
N ARG A 102 44.95 -68.44 -4.35
CA ARG A 102 43.77 -67.70 -3.93
C ARG A 102 43.64 -66.46 -4.81
N LEU A 103 42.46 -66.29 -5.40
CA LEU A 103 42.14 -65.10 -6.21
C LEU A 103 41.83 -63.93 -5.29
N PHE A 104 42.17 -62.72 -5.74
CA PHE A 104 41.73 -61.49 -5.06
C PHE A 104 40.21 -61.41 -5.08
N ASN A 105 39.62 -61.40 -3.89
CA ASN A 105 38.20 -61.09 -3.76
C ASN A 105 38.04 -59.57 -3.81
N VAL A 106 37.60 -59.06 -4.95
CA VAL A 106 37.12 -57.69 -5.06
C VAL A 106 35.71 -57.66 -4.47
N VAL A 107 35.61 -57.32 -3.18
CA VAL A 107 34.31 -57.09 -2.54
C VAL A 107 33.85 -55.68 -2.89
N VAL A 108 33.00 -55.57 -3.91
CA VAL A 108 32.32 -54.32 -4.25
C VAL A 108 31.29 -54.02 -3.16
N LYS A 109 31.62 -53.15 -2.21
CA LYS A 109 30.65 -52.58 -1.28
C LYS A 109 30.13 -51.28 -1.88
N ALA A 110 29.14 -51.39 -2.76
CA ALA A 110 28.42 -50.22 -3.24
C ALA A 110 27.58 -49.64 -2.10
N LYS A 111 27.89 -48.42 -1.64
CA LYS A 111 26.98 -47.66 -0.77
C LYS A 111 26.09 -46.82 -1.68
N SER A 112 25.12 -47.47 -2.34
CA SER A 112 24.21 -46.77 -3.23
C SER A 112 23.00 -46.23 -2.46
N ASN A 113 22.86 -44.90 -2.45
CA ASN A 113 21.59 -44.26 -2.12
C ASN A 113 20.73 -44.24 -3.38
N PHE A 114 20.09 -45.36 -3.71
CA PHE A 114 19.14 -45.39 -4.83
C PHE A 114 17.85 -44.68 -4.42
N ALA A 115 17.52 -43.57 -5.08
CA ALA A 115 16.19 -43.00 -5.02
C ALA A 115 15.23 -43.92 -5.77
N THR A 116 14.33 -44.60 -5.04
CA THR A 116 13.39 -45.54 -5.64
C THR A 116 12.35 -44.78 -6.47
N GLU A 117 12.23 -45.13 -7.75
CA GLU A 117 11.11 -44.67 -8.57
C GLU A 117 9.84 -45.39 -8.12
N ARG A 118 8.80 -44.62 -7.79
CA ARG A 118 7.47 -45.14 -7.48
C ARG A 118 6.43 -44.28 -8.18
N ASP A 119 5.55 -44.92 -8.94
CA ASP A 119 4.47 -44.26 -9.70
C ASP A 119 4.97 -43.15 -10.65
N GLY A 120 6.14 -43.35 -11.28
CA GLY A 120 6.76 -42.36 -12.19
C GLY A 120 7.35 -41.13 -11.48
N LYS A 121 7.52 -41.20 -10.15
CA LYS A 121 8.15 -40.15 -9.34
C LYS A 121 9.35 -40.70 -8.60
N VAL A 122 10.42 -39.91 -8.53
CA VAL A 122 11.65 -40.23 -7.80
C VAL A 122 11.68 -39.38 -6.54
N HIS A 123 11.76 -40.02 -5.37
CA HIS A 123 11.92 -39.33 -4.09
C HIS A 123 13.40 -39.13 -3.79
N VAL A 124 13.83 -37.87 -3.74
CA VAL A 124 15.22 -37.49 -3.46
C VAL A 124 15.29 -36.80 -2.10
N ASP A 125 16.12 -37.35 -1.22
CA ASP A 125 16.38 -36.77 0.10
C ASP A 125 17.75 -36.09 0.09
N PHE A 126 17.79 -34.83 0.51
CA PHE A 126 19.02 -34.03 0.62
C PHE A 126 18.94 -33.10 1.82
N ASP A 127 20.10 -32.87 2.43
CA ASP A 127 20.29 -31.94 3.53
C ASP A 127 20.75 -30.59 2.99
N ILE A 128 20.13 -29.51 3.45
CA ILE A 128 20.57 -28.14 3.16
C ILE A 128 21.37 -27.64 4.34
N ILE A 129 22.64 -27.33 4.12
CA ILE A 129 23.54 -26.79 5.13
C ILE A 129 23.72 -25.29 4.85
N ALA A 130 23.02 -24.47 5.64
CA ALA A 130 23.17 -23.02 5.58
C ALA A 130 24.20 -22.54 6.62
N PRO A 131 25.29 -21.85 6.22
CA PRO A 131 26.27 -21.30 7.14
C PRO A 131 25.63 -20.30 8.11
N ILE A 132 26.15 -20.23 9.34
CA ILE A 132 25.68 -19.32 10.39
C ILE A 132 25.74 -17.86 9.92
N ASP A 133 26.74 -17.52 9.12
CA ASP A 133 26.84 -16.18 8.54
C ASP A 133 25.58 -15.87 7.73
N VAL A 134 25.10 -16.80 6.90
CA VAL A 134 23.93 -16.66 6.02
C VAL A 134 22.60 -16.82 6.77
N ILE A 135 22.61 -17.09 8.07
CA ILE A 135 21.39 -17.18 8.87
C ILE A 135 21.35 -15.98 9.80
N ASP A 136 20.43 -15.04 9.57
CA ASP A 136 20.23 -13.92 10.49
C ASP A 136 18.73 -13.70 10.77
N PRO A 137 18.37 -13.35 12.03
CA PRO A 137 16.98 -13.21 12.47
C PRO A 137 16.21 -12.08 11.76
N ASN A 138 16.90 -11.12 11.16
CA ASN A 138 16.31 -9.94 10.54
C ASN A 138 16.08 -10.12 9.04
N TRP A 139 16.26 -11.30 8.46
CA TRP A 139 15.96 -11.51 7.04
C TRP A 139 15.45 -12.92 6.76
N ARG A 140 15.12 -13.17 5.49
CA ARG A 140 14.59 -14.46 5.00
C ARG A 140 15.49 -14.99 3.91
N LEU A 141 16.00 -16.20 4.11
CA LEU A 141 16.74 -16.95 3.10
C LEU A 141 15.75 -17.76 2.24
N THR A 142 15.84 -17.60 0.92
CA THR A 142 15.00 -18.31 -0.06
C THR A 142 15.91 -19.19 -0.90
N LEU A 143 15.73 -20.49 -0.81
CA LEU A 143 16.54 -21.49 -1.50
C LEU A 143 15.67 -22.20 -2.53
N ALA A 144 16.05 -22.12 -3.80
CA ALA A 144 15.37 -22.80 -4.89
C ALA A 144 16.30 -23.88 -5.46
N PRO A 145 16.27 -25.11 -4.91
CA PRO A 145 17.12 -26.18 -5.40
C PRO A 145 16.64 -26.67 -6.77
N PHE A 146 17.60 -27.13 -7.59
CA PHE A 146 17.33 -27.73 -8.90
C PHE A 146 17.96 -29.11 -8.94
N LEU A 147 17.23 -30.07 -9.50
CA LEU A 147 17.72 -31.40 -9.82
C LEU A 147 18.16 -31.41 -11.29
N ILE A 148 19.41 -31.83 -11.52
CA ILE A 148 19.96 -32.01 -12.86
C ILE A 148 20.02 -33.51 -13.13
N ASP A 149 19.28 -33.97 -14.13
CA ASP A 149 19.24 -35.36 -14.57
C ASP A 149 19.57 -35.43 -16.07
N GLY A 150 20.82 -35.78 -16.39
CA GLY A 150 21.34 -35.72 -17.76
C GLY A 150 21.20 -34.32 -18.38
N ASP A 151 20.37 -34.23 -19.42
CA ASP A 151 20.05 -32.97 -20.12
C ASP A 151 18.82 -32.24 -19.55
N SER A 152 18.16 -32.82 -18.54
CA SER A 152 16.95 -32.26 -17.92
C SER A 152 17.28 -31.49 -16.64
N ILE A 153 16.71 -30.29 -16.49
CA ILE A 153 16.77 -29.50 -15.26
C ILE A 153 15.36 -29.42 -14.69
N THR A 154 15.16 -30.02 -13.52
CA THR A 154 13.87 -30.05 -12.83
C THR A 154 13.94 -29.19 -11.57
N PRO A 155 13.16 -28.10 -11.46
CA PRO A 155 13.10 -27.31 -10.24
C PRO A 155 12.44 -28.10 -9.11
N LEU A 156 13.01 -28.03 -7.91
CA LEU A 156 12.43 -28.59 -6.69
C LEU A 156 11.69 -27.50 -5.90
N ASP A 157 10.97 -27.92 -4.86
CA ASP A 157 10.24 -27.01 -3.99
C ASP A 157 11.17 -26.01 -3.32
N THR A 158 10.75 -24.74 -3.32
CA THR A 158 11.53 -23.66 -2.71
C THR A 158 11.45 -23.75 -1.20
N VAL A 159 12.61 -23.77 -0.55
CA VAL A 159 12.74 -23.79 0.91
C VAL A 159 12.91 -22.36 1.41
N LEU A 160 12.06 -21.98 2.37
CA LEU A 160 12.05 -20.66 2.97
C LEU A 160 12.50 -20.76 4.43
N VAL A 161 13.64 -20.18 4.75
CA VAL A 161 14.12 -20.04 6.13
C VAL A 161 13.88 -18.60 6.55
N THR A 162 12.98 -18.40 7.51
CA THR A 162 12.58 -17.08 7.99
C THR A 162 13.19 -16.80 9.35
N GLY A 163 13.86 -15.65 9.48
CA GLY A 163 14.31 -15.15 10.78
C GLY A 163 13.14 -14.69 11.65
N GLU A 164 13.30 -14.79 12.98
CA GLU A 164 12.27 -14.41 13.95
C GLU A 164 11.90 -12.93 13.84
N GLY A 165 12.89 -12.03 13.78
CA GLY A 165 12.66 -10.59 13.64
C GLY A 165 11.99 -10.22 12.31
N PHE A 166 12.34 -10.90 11.22
CA PHE A 166 11.67 -10.75 9.93
C PHE A 166 10.19 -11.14 10.04
N ARG A 167 9.88 -12.26 10.70
CA ARG A 167 8.51 -12.76 10.85
C ARG A 167 7.65 -11.82 11.69
N ASP A 168 8.17 -11.32 12.81
CA ASP A 168 7.44 -10.40 13.69
C ASP A 168 7.15 -9.07 12.99
N LYS A 169 8.12 -8.57 12.22
CA LYS A 169 7.95 -7.38 11.40
C LYS A 169 6.91 -7.60 10.31
N GLN A 170 6.98 -8.72 9.60
CA GLN A 170 6.00 -9.10 8.58
C GLN A 170 4.58 -9.15 9.17
N GLN A 171 4.41 -9.71 10.36
CA GLN A 171 3.12 -9.76 11.06
C GLN A 171 2.62 -8.34 11.41
N GLY A 172 3.49 -7.48 11.95
CA GLY A 172 3.13 -6.09 12.25
C GLY A 172 2.75 -5.29 10.99
N ASP A 173 3.42 -5.53 9.87
CA ASP A 173 3.09 -4.88 8.60
C ASP A 173 1.75 -5.38 8.05
N TYR A 174 1.40 -6.66 8.25
CA TYR A 174 0.07 -7.17 7.93
C TYR A 174 -1.02 -6.56 8.80
N GLU A 175 -0.78 -6.38 10.09
CA GLU A 175 -1.71 -5.71 11.00
C GLU A 175 -1.92 -4.25 10.59
N ALA A 176 -0.85 -3.52 10.30
CA ALA A 176 -0.91 -2.15 9.82
C ALA A 176 -1.67 -2.03 8.47
N TYR A 177 -1.52 -3.03 7.60
CA TYR A 177 -2.27 -3.09 6.35
C TYR A 177 -3.77 -3.33 6.58
N GLN A 178 -4.13 -4.23 7.51
CA GLN A 178 -5.52 -4.44 7.89
C GLN A 178 -6.13 -3.18 8.51
N ASP A 179 -5.39 -2.48 9.38
CA ASP A 179 -5.81 -1.20 9.93
C ASP A 179 -6.05 -0.17 8.83
N PHE A 180 -5.15 -0.08 7.84
CA PHE A 180 -5.36 0.77 6.67
C PHE A 180 -6.63 0.40 5.90
N LEU A 181 -6.85 -0.88 5.61
CA LEU A 181 -8.08 -1.33 4.94
C LEU A 181 -9.34 -0.94 5.73
N ASN A 182 -9.29 -1.04 7.07
CA ASN A 182 -10.40 -0.62 7.94
C ASN A 182 -10.65 0.89 7.92
N THR A 183 -9.64 1.71 7.58
CA THR A 183 -9.83 3.16 7.39
C THR A 183 -10.45 3.52 6.04
N ILE A 184 -10.47 2.60 5.08
CA ILE A 184 -11.10 2.85 3.78
C ILE A 184 -12.61 2.87 3.99
N VAL A 185 -13.20 4.04 3.75
CA VAL A 185 -14.64 4.26 3.85
C VAL A 185 -15.31 3.83 2.55
N ASP A 186 -16.42 3.10 2.66
CA ASP A 186 -17.26 2.76 1.51
C ASP A 186 -17.78 4.04 0.82
N PRO A 187 -17.85 4.08 -0.52
CA PRO A 187 -18.32 5.26 -1.25
C PRO A 187 -19.72 5.72 -0.82
N SER A 188 -20.58 4.79 -0.42
CA SER A 188 -21.94 5.08 0.06
C SER A 188 -21.96 5.81 1.41
N ALA A 189 -20.94 5.62 2.24
CA ALA A 189 -20.83 6.23 3.57
C ALA A 189 -20.08 7.57 3.54
N TYR A 190 -19.43 7.92 2.43
CA TYR A 190 -18.61 9.13 2.28
C TYR A 190 -19.34 10.41 2.71
N ASP A 191 -20.52 10.63 2.13
CA ASP A 191 -21.34 11.84 2.35
C ASP A 191 -21.78 11.99 3.81
N SER A 192 -21.89 10.89 4.55
CA SER A 192 -22.29 10.93 5.96
C SER A 192 -21.15 11.27 6.90
N LEU A 193 -19.92 10.88 6.54
CA LEU A 193 -18.72 11.03 7.38
C LEU A 193 -17.99 12.35 7.11
N PHE A 194 -17.96 12.79 5.86
CA PHE A 194 -17.12 13.93 5.44
C PHE A 194 -17.90 15.23 5.19
N ILE A 195 -19.22 15.16 4.95
CA ILE A 195 -20.01 16.35 4.62
C ILE A 195 -20.79 16.84 5.84
N ASP A 196 -20.50 18.06 6.30
CA ASP A 196 -21.38 18.78 7.22
C ASP A 196 -22.56 19.38 6.45
N TRP A 197 -23.62 18.59 6.31
CA TRP A 197 -24.86 18.99 5.64
C TRP A 197 -25.49 20.25 6.25
N LYS A 198 -25.35 20.46 7.57
CA LYS A 198 -25.94 21.61 8.24
C LYS A 198 -25.18 22.89 7.89
N GLY A 199 -23.85 22.83 7.91
CA GLY A 199 -22.98 23.91 7.46
C GLY A 199 -23.19 24.24 5.99
N LEU A 200 -23.21 23.20 5.13
CA LEU A 200 -23.44 23.34 3.69
C LEU A 200 -24.79 23.99 3.38
N ASN A 201 -25.88 23.48 3.95
CA ASN A 201 -27.22 24.03 3.74
C ASN A 201 -27.33 25.48 4.21
N LYS A 202 -26.66 25.83 5.31
CA LYS A 202 -26.61 27.21 5.80
C LYS A 202 -25.91 28.14 4.80
N GLU A 203 -24.79 27.73 4.22
CA GLU A 203 -24.08 28.53 3.21
C GLU A 203 -24.89 28.60 1.90
N ILE A 204 -25.53 27.52 1.45
CA ILE A 204 -26.44 27.54 0.29
C ILE A 204 -27.54 28.58 0.49
N LEU A 205 -28.22 28.56 1.63
CA LEU A 205 -29.29 29.52 1.94
C LEU A 205 -28.78 30.96 1.99
N LYS A 206 -27.57 31.18 2.50
CA LYS A 206 -26.94 32.50 2.56
C LYS A 206 -26.62 33.03 1.18
N VAL A 207 -26.08 32.19 0.29
CA VAL A 207 -25.82 32.54 -1.12
C VAL A 207 -27.12 32.83 -1.84
N GLN A 208 -28.14 31.97 -1.70
CA GLN A 208 -29.45 32.19 -2.31
C GLN A 208 -30.07 33.52 -1.88
N ARG A 209 -30.03 33.85 -0.58
CA ARG A 209 -30.52 35.14 -0.09
C ARG A 209 -29.76 36.32 -0.70
N ARG A 210 -28.43 36.25 -0.73
CA ARG A 210 -27.61 37.31 -1.34
C ARG A 210 -28.01 37.53 -2.80
N ASN A 211 -28.06 36.46 -3.59
CA ASN A 211 -28.42 36.52 -5.00
C ASN A 211 -29.83 37.09 -5.20
N TYR A 212 -30.79 36.66 -4.37
CA TYR A 212 -32.15 37.19 -4.42
C TYR A 212 -32.20 38.68 -4.09
N THR A 213 -31.47 39.13 -3.07
CA THR A 213 -31.43 40.56 -2.70
C THR A 213 -30.82 41.42 -3.79
N ASP A 214 -29.77 40.95 -4.45
CA ASP A 214 -29.11 41.68 -5.54
C ASP A 214 -30.01 41.76 -6.78
N TYR A 215 -30.66 40.63 -7.13
CA TYR A 215 -31.68 40.63 -8.19
C TYR A 215 -32.81 41.61 -7.89
N ARG A 216 -33.35 41.58 -6.66
CA ARG A 216 -34.48 42.43 -6.26
C ARG A 216 -34.12 43.91 -6.34
N ARG A 217 -32.92 44.29 -5.87
CA ARG A 217 -32.42 45.67 -5.99
C ARG A 217 -32.38 46.14 -7.44
N ASN A 218 -31.84 45.32 -8.34
CA ASN A 218 -31.77 45.66 -9.76
C ASN A 218 -33.16 45.76 -10.41
N TYR A 219 -34.07 44.86 -10.03
CA TYR A 219 -35.45 44.89 -10.50
C TYR A 219 -36.17 46.17 -10.04
N ASP A 220 -36.05 46.52 -8.75
CA ASP A 220 -36.67 47.71 -8.19
C ASP A 220 -36.14 48.98 -8.87
N LEU A 221 -34.82 49.08 -9.11
CA LEU A 221 -34.22 50.18 -9.88
C LEU A 221 -34.81 50.31 -11.30
N MET A 222 -35.02 49.20 -11.99
CA MET A 222 -35.59 49.19 -13.33
C MET A 222 -37.06 49.63 -13.33
N MET A 223 -37.82 49.21 -12.32
CA MET A 223 -39.21 49.60 -12.14
C MET A 223 -39.34 51.07 -11.75
N ASP A 224 -38.48 51.57 -10.87
CA ASP A 224 -38.44 52.99 -10.49
C ASP A 224 -38.14 53.87 -11.71
N TYR A 225 -37.18 53.48 -12.55
CA TYR A 225 -36.88 54.18 -13.79
C TYR A 225 -38.07 54.15 -14.76
N ALA A 226 -38.72 53.00 -14.93
CA ALA A 226 -39.90 52.88 -15.79
C ALA A 226 -41.07 53.75 -15.28
N ASN A 227 -41.30 53.78 -13.97
CA ASN A 227 -42.32 54.60 -13.32
C ASN A 227 -42.00 56.09 -13.48
N TRP A 228 -40.77 56.51 -13.18
CA TRP A 228 -40.31 57.89 -13.39
C TRP A 228 -40.51 58.33 -14.84
N ARG A 229 -40.09 57.51 -15.81
CA ARG A 229 -40.25 57.79 -17.23
C ARG A 229 -41.71 57.97 -17.60
N LYS A 230 -42.60 57.10 -17.11
CA LYS A 230 -44.05 57.20 -17.33
C LYS A 230 -44.63 58.49 -16.74
N MET A 231 -44.24 58.87 -15.53
CA MET A 231 -44.68 60.12 -14.90
C MET A 231 -44.21 61.33 -15.71
N ASN A 232 -42.95 61.34 -16.13
CA ASN A 232 -42.39 62.43 -16.91
C ASN A 232 -43.09 62.58 -18.28
N GLU A 233 -43.39 61.46 -18.94
CA GLU A 233 -44.17 61.45 -20.18
C GLU A 233 -45.58 62.03 -19.96
N MET A 234 -46.27 61.62 -18.89
CA MET A 234 -47.59 62.17 -18.57
C MET A 234 -47.56 63.67 -18.30
N GLU A 235 -46.55 64.17 -17.57
CA GLU A 235 -46.37 65.60 -17.34
C GLU A 235 -46.08 66.35 -18.63
N PHE A 236 -45.23 65.81 -19.51
CA PHE A 236 -44.96 66.39 -20.83
C PHE A 236 -46.26 66.51 -21.66
N LEU A 237 -47.03 65.42 -21.77
CA LEU A 237 -48.30 65.40 -22.49
C LEU A 237 -49.31 66.39 -21.89
N ARG A 238 -49.34 66.54 -20.57
CA ARG A 238 -50.18 67.52 -19.86
C ARG A 238 -49.77 68.95 -20.22
N MET A 239 -48.49 69.26 -20.18
CA MET A 239 -47.96 70.59 -20.54
C MET A 239 -48.25 70.91 -22.01
N GLU A 240 -48.06 69.95 -22.92
CA GLU A 240 -48.36 70.13 -24.33
C GLU A 240 -49.86 70.37 -24.57
N ALA A 241 -50.74 69.64 -23.86
CA ALA A 241 -52.18 69.87 -23.92
C ALA A 241 -52.57 71.29 -23.45
N ILE A 242 -51.96 71.79 -22.37
CA ILE A 242 -52.14 73.16 -21.89
C ILE A 242 -51.65 74.17 -22.92
N ALA A 243 -50.46 73.97 -23.50
CA ALA A 243 -49.89 74.83 -24.51
C ALA A 243 -50.78 74.89 -25.78
N ARG A 244 -51.30 73.74 -26.24
CA ARG A 244 -52.26 73.68 -27.35
C ARG A 244 -53.55 74.44 -27.03
N ARG A 245 -54.08 74.29 -25.81
CA ARG A 245 -55.27 75.03 -25.36
C ARG A 245 -55.00 76.54 -25.36
N HIS A 246 -53.83 76.96 -24.88
CA HIS A 246 -53.43 78.37 -24.88
C HIS A 246 -53.27 78.93 -26.30
N LYS A 247 -52.57 78.21 -27.19
CA LYS A 247 -52.41 78.59 -28.60
C LYS A 247 -53.77 78.77 -29.30
N ARG A 248 -54.70 77.82 -29.11
CA ARG A 248 -56.08 77.91 -29.61
C ARG A 248 -56.82 79.14 -29.06
N TYR A 249 -56.71 79.40 -27.75
CA TYR A 249 -57.32 80.57 -27.12
C TYR A 249 -56.80 81.88 -27.72
N VAL A 250 -55.48 82.01 -27.86
CA VAL A 250 -54.81 83.18 -28.43
C VAL A 250 -55.21 83.38 -29.89
N GLN A 251 -55.22 82.32 -30.70
CA GLN A 251 -55.64 82.37 -32.10
C GLN A 251 -57.10 82.82 -32.23
N ASN A 252 -58.01 82.25 -31.44
CA ASN A 252 -59.42 82.67 -31.42
C ASN A 252 -59.58 84.14 -31.00
N ARG A 253 -58.75 84.62 -30.07
CA ARG A 253 -58.73 86.04 -29.67
C ARG A 253 -58.27 86.94 -30.81
N TYR A 254 -57.26 86.54 -31.58
CA TYR A 254 -56.81 87.29 -32.75
C TYR A 254 -57.85 87.29 -33.87
N TRP A 255 -58.46 86.14 -34.19
CA TRP A 255 -59.55 86.04 -35.16
C TRP A 255 -60.73 86.96 -34.81
N ARG A 256 -61.18 86.94 -33.56
CA ARG A 256 -62.23 87.87 -33.10
C ARG A 256 -61.85 89.34 -33.25
N LYS A 257 -60.56 89.68 -33.08
CA LYS A 257 -60.08 91.05 -33.27
C LYS A 257 -60.03 91.44 -34.75
N SER A 258 -59.63 90.54 -35.64
CA SER A 258 -59.60 90.80 -37.08
C SER A 258 -61.00 90.92 -37.67
N GLU A 259 -61.94 90.04 -37.27
CA GLU A 259 -63.35 90.14 -37.67
C GLU A 259 -63.95 91.49 -37.28
N LYS A 260 -63.75 91.90 -36.02
CA LYS A 260 -64.20 93.22 -35.54
C LYS A 260 -63.59 94.37 -36.34
N LYS A 261 -62.31 94.27 -36.74
CA LYS A 261 -61.66 95.28 -37.58
C LYS A 261 -62.21 95.30 -39.01
N ALA A 262 -62.45 94.13 -39.60
CA ALA A 262 -63.00 94.01 -40.95
C ALA A 262 -64.44 94.54 -41.03
N LEU A 263 -65.28 94.23 -40.04
CA LEU A 263 -66.64 94.79 -39.93
C LEU A 263 -66.61 96.32 -39.88
N LYS A 264 -65.67 96.88 -39.10
CA LYS A 264 -65.49 98.35 -38.99
C LYS A 264 -65.01 99.01 -40.29
N GLN A 265 -64.47 98.26 -41.25
CA GLN A 265 -64.05 98.79 -42.56
C GLN A 265 -65.16 98.72 -43.63
N LEU A 266 -66.27 98.02 -43.33
CA LEU A 266 -67.43 97.89 -44.22
C LEU A 266 -68.54 98.91 -43.88
N GLU A 267 -68.39 99.66 -42.79
CA GLU A 267 -69.16 100.86 -42.42
C GLU A 267 -68.47 102.13 -42.94
#